data_AF-A0A6I1KN04-F1
#
_entry.id   AF-A0A6I1KN04-F1
#
_cell.length_a   1.000
_cell.length_b   1.000
_cell.length_c   1.000
_cell.angle_alpha   90.00
_cell.angle_beta   90.00
_cell.angle_gamma   90.00
#
_symmetry.space_group_name_H-M   'P 1'
#
loop_
_entity.id
_entity.type
_entity.pdbx_description
1 polymer ?
#
loop_
_entity_poly.entity_id
_entity_poly.type
_entity_poly.pdbx_seq_one_letter_code
_entity_poly.pdbx_strand_id
1 'polypeptide(L)'
;MALFLLFIDTEQRIRGQQHLCKVCDHYFGQARQSSGSHRVYRTPWIGDPRVNIQNDRGQAKAYQVKQVLKAIERLELEHAQKNDKYTIELRGLKKMRSMWAFALEKLDKELLVTYDLPYD
;
A
#
# COMPACT_ATOMS: atom_id res chain seq x y z
N MET A 1 -8.48 9.09 6.00
CA MET A 1 -7.42 8.08 5.73
C MET A 1 -7.29 7.71 4.25
N ALA A 2 -8.37 7.56 3.49
CA ALA A 2 -8.30 7.25 2.04
C ALA A 2 -7.55 8.32 1.19
N LEU A 3 -7.60 9.60 1.59
CA LEU A 3 -6.90 10.69 0.89
C LEU A 3 -5.36 10.63 0.99
N PHE A 4 -4.79 10.00 2.03
CA PHE A 4 -3.33 9.91 2.18
C PHE A 4 -2.74 8.83 1.25
N LEU A 5 -3.49 7.75 1.01
CA LEU A 5 -3.09 6.69 0.08
C LEU A 5 -3.17 7.18 -1.38
N LEU A 6 -4.15 8.01 -1.73
CA LEU A 6 -4.24 8.65 -3.05
C LEU A 6 -3.08 9.63 -3.31
N PHE A 7 -2.54 10.28 -2.27
CA PHE A 7 -1.38 11.18 -2.42
C PHE A 7 -0.08 10.42 -2.74
N ILE A 8 0.05 9.18 -2.24
CA ILE A 8 1.21 8.32 -2.51
C ILE A 8 1.15 7.67 -3.91
N ASP A 9 -0.02 7.60 -4.54
CA ASP A 9 -0.19 7.03 -5.89
C ASP A 9 0.35 7.94 -7.02
N THR A 10 0.82 9.15 -6.68
CA THR A 10 1.65 9.93 -7.62
C THR A 10 3.09 9.44 -7.56
N GLU A 11 3.37 8.40 -8.35
CA GLU A 11 4.68 7.74 -8.57
C GLU A 11 5.88 8.70 -8.78
N GLN A 12 5.60 9.98 -9.06
CA GLN A 12 6.57 11.03 -9.35
C GLN A 12 6.97 11.90 -8.14
N ARG A 13 6.26 11.87 -7.00
CA ARG A 13 6.44 12.88 -5.93
C ARG A 13 7.17 12.40 -4.66
N ILE A 14 7.46 11.09 -4.53
CA ILE A 14 8.21 10.50 -3.39
C ILE A 14 9.53 9.88 -3.86
N ARG A 15 10.30 10.59 -4.71
CA ARG A 15 11.65 10.13 -5.07
C ARG A 15 12.67 10.41 -3.98
N GLY A 16 12.49 11.48 -3.21
CA GLY A 16 13.42 11.86 -2.14
C GLY A 16 13.42 10.85 -1.00
N GLN A 17 14.57 10.25 -0.73
CA GLN A 17 14.75 9.28 0.36
C GLN A 17 14.33 9.86 1.72
N GLN A 18 14.48 11.18 1.91
CA GLN A 18 14.04 11.90 3.10
C GLN A 18 12.52 11.81 3.34
N HIS A 19 11.70 11.91 2.29
CA HIS A 19 10.24 11.81 2.43
C HIS A 19 9.83 10.39 2.82
N LEU A 20 10.44 9.38 2.18
CA LEU A 20 10.17 7.99 2.51
C LEU A 20 10.58 7.66 3.95
N CYS A 21 11.70 8.22 4.42
CA CYS A 21 12.14 8.07 5.81
C CYS A 21 11.14 8.68 6.80
N LYS A 22 10.64 9.90 6.54
CA LYS A 22 9.63 10.53 7.41
C LYS A 22 8.35 9.70 7.52
N VAL A 23 7.90 9.12 6.40
CA VAL A 23 6.76 8.21 6.39
C VAL A 23 7.08 6.97 7.23
N CYS A 24 8.24 6.36 7.04
CA CYS A 24 8.63 5.18 7.82
C CYS A 24 8.78 5.50 9.32
N ASP A 25 9.37 6.64 9.68
CA ASP A 25 9.52 7.10 11.06
C ASP A 25 8.14 7.31 11.72
N HIS A 26 7.14 7.78 10.96
CA HIS A 26 5.77 7.96 11.45
C HIS A 26 5.05 6.62 11.73
N TYR A 27 5.16 5.66 10.81
CA TYR A 27 4.43 4.38 10.92
C TYR A 27 5.16 3.32 11.75
N PHE A 28 6.48 3.23 11.64
CA PHE A 28 7.30 2.17 12.25
C PHE A 28 8.17 2.68 13.41
N GLY A 29 8.17 3.99 13.68
CA GLY A 29 9.04 4.61 14.67
C GLY A 29 10.48 4.77 14.19
N GLN A 30 11.38 5.12 15.12
CA GLN A 30 12.78 5.36 14.78
C GLN A 30 13.46 4.12 14.19
N ALA A 31 14.22 4.33 13.11
CA ALA A 31 15.03 3.28 12.51
C ALA A 31 16.01 2.67 13.54
N ARG A 32 16.08 1.33 13.57
CA ARG A 32 16.99 0.59 14.45
C ARG A 32 18.46 0.80 14.09
N GLN A 33 18.72 0.99 12.81
CA GLN A 33 20.04 1.29 12.27
C GLN A 33 19.92 2.49 11.35
N SER A 34 20.71 3.52 11.64
CA SER A 34 20.75 4.79 10.90
C SER A 34 22.17 5.16 10.46
N SER A 35 23.15 4.27 10.65
CA SER A 35 24.53 4.48 10.23
C SER A 35 24.67 4.31 8.72
N GLY A 36 25.11 5.37 8.03
CA GLY A 36 25.44 5.34 6.61
C GLY A 36 24.25 5.57 5.67
N SER A 37 24.26 4.93 4.51
CA SER A 37 23.23 5.08 3.46
C SER A 37 22.00 4.21 3.69
N HIS A 38 21.99 3.32 4.68
CA HIS A 38 20.89 2.38 4.94
C HIS A 38 20.11 2.77 6.19
N ARG A 39 18.79 2.58 6.15
CA ARG A 39 17.89 2.70 7.29
C ARG A 39 16.99 1.49 7.39
N VAL A 40 17.06 0.79 8.52
CA VAL A 40 16.27 -0.42 8.77
C VAL A 40 15.26 -0.15 9.88
N TYR A 41 13.99 -0.41 9.59
CA TYR A 41 12.89 -0.21 10.53
C TYR A 41 12.42 -1.54 11.12
N ARG A 42 11.98 -1.50 12.38
CA ARG A 42 11.40 -2.68 13.04
C ARG A 42 9.92 -2.74 12.71
N THR A 43 9.47 -3.92 12.31
CA THR A 43 8.05 -4.23 12.07
C THR A 43 7.52 -5.11 13.20
N PRO A 44 6.21 -5.05 13.51
CA PRO A 44 5.60 -5.89 14.55
C PRO A 44 5.40 -7.35 14.11
N TRP A 45 5.62 -7.67 12.84
CA TRP A 45 5.57 -9.02 12.30
C TRP A 45 6.95 -9.62 12.01
N ILE A 46 7.00 -10.94 11.98
CA ILE A 46 8.15 -11.73 11.53
C ILE A 46 8.05 -11.94 10.02
N GLY A 47 9.18 -11.78 9.32
CA GLY A 47 9.27 -12.02 7.87
C GLY A 47 8.95 -10.79 7.02
N ASP A 48 8.39 -11.03 5.84
CA ASP A 48 8.08 -9.99 4.86
C ASP A 48 6.66 -9.39 5.05
N PRO A 49 6.44 -8.12 4.63
CA PRO A 49 7.40 -7.22 4.01
C PRO A 49 8.38 -6.59 5.02
N ARG A 50 9.67 -6.56 4.68
CA ARG A 50 10.70 -5.85 5.45
C ARG A 50 10.82 -4.40 4.98
N VAL A 51 11.11 -3.49 5.91
CA VAL A 51 11.32 -2.07 5.64
C VAL A 51 12.80 -1.72 5.80
N ASN A 52 13.54 -1.83 4.68
CA ASN A 52 14.95 -1.45 4.59
C ASN A 52 15.13 -0.43 3.45
N ILE A 53 15.41 0.81 3.82
CA ILE A 53 15.55 1.93 2.91
C ILE A 53 17.03 2.18 2.65
N GLN A 54 17.41 2.10 1.39
CA GLN A 54 18.76 2.42 0.93
C GLN A 54 18.69 3.77 0.24
N ASN A 55 19.59 4.66 0.62
CA ASN A 55 19.85 5.90 -0.08
C ASN A 55 20.69 5.60 -1.33
N ASP A 56 20.17 5.98 -2.49
CA ASP A 56 20.90 5.99 -3.75
C ASP A 56 20.91 7.43 -4.29
N ARG A 57 22.00 8.16 -4.05
CA ARG A 57 22.19 9.56 -4.48
C ARG A 57 21.03 10.50 -4.10
N GLY A 58 20.47 10.32 -2.90
CA GLY A 58 19.35 11.11 -2.38
C GLY A 58 17.96 10.57 -2.74
N GLN A 59 17.89 9.49 -3.52
CA GLN A 59 16.65 8.87 -3.96
C GLN A 59 16.42 7.49 -3.32
N ALA A 60 15.14 7.15 -3.17
CA ALA A 60 14.72 5.79 -2.83
C ALA A 60 14.41 5.01 -4.11
N LYS A 61 14.76 3.73 -4.14
CA LYS A 61 14.47 2.87 -5.30
C LYS A 61 12.97 2.59 -5.37
N ALA A 62 12.38 2.57 -6.57
CA ALA A 62 10.93 2.42 -6.75
C ALA A 62 10.35 1.18 -6.06
N TYR A 63 11.07 0.06 -6.05
CA TYR A 63 10.63 -1.15 -5.36
C TYR A 63 10.58 -0.97 -3.83
N GLN A 64 11.43 -0.13 -3.24
CA GLN A 64 11.42 0.15 -1.80
C GLN A 64 10.19 0.94 -1.40
N VAL A 65 9.77 1.89 -2.26
CA VAL A 65 8.49 2.59 -2.08
C VAL A 65 7.33 1.58 -2.08
N LYS A 66 7.30 0.66 -3.07
CA LYS A 66 6.30 -0.42 -3.14
C LYS A 66 6.33 -1.34 -1.91
N GLN A 67 7.51 -1.66 -1.38
CA GLN A 67 7.65 -2.46 -0.15
C GLN A 67 7.12 -1.73 1.08
N VAL A 68 7.40 -0.43 1.22
CA VAL A 68 6.89 0.39 2.32
C VAL A 68 5.37 0.47 2.28
N LEU A 69 4.79 0.66 1.10
CA LEU A 69 3.33 0.68 0.93
C LEU A 69 2.67 -0.62 1.40
N LYS A 70 3.22 -1.76 0.99
CA LYS A 70 2.74 -3.09 1.45
C LYS A 70 2.89 -3.26 2.96
N ALA A 71 3.97 -2.75 3.54
CA ALA A 71 4.20 -2.80 4.98
C ALA A 71 3.18 -1.94 5.75
N ILE A 72 2.89 -0.73 5.28
CA ILE A 72 1.87 0.15 5.88
C ILE A 72 0.49 -0.49 5.78
N GLU A 73 0.13 -1.03 4.61
CA GLU A 73 -1.13 -1.74 4.42
C GLU A 73 -1.29 -2.90 5.42
N ARG A 74 -0.23 -3.71 5.59
CA ARG A 74 -0.22 -4.79 6.58
C ARG A 74 -0.39 -4.27 8.01
N LEU A 75 0.33 -3.22 8.38
CA LEU A 75 0.28 -2.61 9.73
C LEU A 75 -1.14 -2.15 10.06
N GLU A 76 -1.77 -1.43 9.14
CA GLU A 76 -3.15 -0.95 9.27
C GLU A 76 -4.14 -2.11 9.39
N LEU A 77 -3.96 -3.16 8.59
CA LEU A 77 -4.79 -4.38 8.67
C LEU A 77 -4.63 -5.10 10.02
N GLU A 78 -3.43 -5.18 10.58
CA GLU A 78 -3.18 -5.78 11.90
C GLU A 78 -3.76 -4.90 13.02
N HIS A 79 -3.65 -3.58 12.94
CA HIS A 79 -4.28 -2.65 13.88
C HIS A 79 -5.80 -2.73 13.85
N ALA A 80 -6.39 -2.84 12.66
CA ALA A 80 -7.83 -2.92 12.54
C ALA A 80 -8.39 -4.28 12.98
N GLN A 81 -7.61 -5.37 12.89
CA GLN A 81 -7.97 -6.67 13.44
C GLN A 81 -7.94 -6.71 14.98
N LYS A 82 -7.08 -5.91 15.61
CA LYS A 82 -7.02 -5.79 17.07
C LYS A 82 -8.16 -4.94 17.66
N ASN A 83 -8.82 -4.12 16.84
CA ASN A 83 -9.97 -3.33 17.25
C ASN A 83 -11.27 -4.02 16.77
N ASP A 84 -11.89 -4.83 17.63
CA ASP A 84 -13.08 -5.65 17.32
C ASP A 84 -14.20 -4.91 16.58
N LYS A 85 -14.38 -3.61 16.87
CA LYS A 85 -15.34 -2.73 16.19
C LYS A 85 -15.04 -2.56 14.69
N TYR A 86 -13.77 -2.33 14.33
CA TYR A 86 -13.34 -2.17 12.93
C TYR A 86 -13.21 -3.52 12.23
N THR A 87 -12.94 -4.61 12.95
CA THR A 87 -12.89 -5.96 12.38
C THR A 87 -14.24 -6.35 11.76
N ILE A 88 -15.35 -5.99 12.42
CA ILE A 88 -16.71 -6.24 11.90
C ILE A 88 -16.99 -5.37 10.67
N GLU A 89 -16.64 -4.08 10.73
CA GLU A 89 -16.83 -3.12 9.63
C GLU A 89 -15.98 -3.46 8.39
N LEU A 90 -14.70 -3.80 8.58
CA LEU A 90 -13.80 -4.22 7.50
C LEU A 90 -14.15 -5.58 6.93
N ARG A 91 -14.69 -6.52 7.72
CA ARG A 91 -15.28 -7.76 7.17
C ARG A 91 -16.46 -7.43 6.26
N GLY A 92 -17.30 -6.48 6.67
CA GLY A 92 -18.39 -5.93 5.84
C GLY A 92 -17.87 -5.28 4.55
N LEU A 93 -16.85 -4.40 4.66
CA LEU A 93 -16.28 -3.67 3.53
C LEU A 93 -15.49 -4.58 2.58
N LYS A 94 -14.78 -5.60 3.08
CA LYS A 94 -14.13 -6.63 2.25
C LYS A 94 -15.15 -7.49 1.52
N LYS A 95 -16.25 -7.88 2.19
CA LYS A 95 -17.37 -8.57 1.55
C LYS A 95 -18.00 -7.70 0.47
N MET A 96 -18.23 -6.42 0.75
CA MET A 96 -18.73 -5.46 -0.25
C MET A 96 -17.76 -5.23 -1.39
N ARG A 97 -16.47 -5.00 -1.15
CA ARG A 97 -15.47 -4.84 -2.23
C ARG A 97 -15.34 -6.10 -3.08
N SER A 98 -15.45 -7.29 -2.48
CA SER A 98 -15.48 -8.55 -3.23
C SER A 98 -16.76 -8.67 -4.07
N MET A 99 -17.92 -8.29 -3.52
CA MET A 99 -19.18 -8.26 -4.26
C MET A 99 -19.16 -7.23 -5.39
N TRP A 100 -18.57 -6.05 -5.16
CA TRP A 100 -18.41 -5.00 -6.18
C TRP A 100 -17.38 -5.39 -7.24
N ALA A 101 -16.26 -6.02 -6.87
CA ALA A 101 -15.29 -6.54 -7.84
C ALA A 101 -15.91 -7.64 -8.72
N PHE A 102 -16.70 -8.53 -8.12
CA PHE A 102 -17.47 -9.54 -8.85
C PHE A 102 -18.55 -8.91 -9.75
N ALA A 103 -19.26 -7.88 -9.26
CA ALA A 103 -20.25 -7.14 -10.04
C ALA A 103 -19.61 -6.38 -11.21
N LEU A 104 -18.44 -5.76 -11.01
CA LEU A 104 -17.65 -5.12 -12.06
C LEU A 104 -17.18 -6.12 -13.12
N GLU A 105 -16.72 -7.31 -12.71
CA GLU A 105 -16.36 -8.39 -13.64
C GLU A 105 -17.58 -8.93 -14.42
N LYS A 106 -18.76 -8.93 -13.80
CA LYS A 106 -20.03 -9.29 -14.44
C LYS A 106 -20.51 -8.23 -15.44
N LEU A 107 -20.38 -6.95 -15.11
CA LEU A 107 -20.73 -5.82 -15.96
C LEU A 107 -19.80 -5.70 -17.18
N ASP A 108 -18.52 -5.99 -17.02
CA ASP A 108 -17.55 -5.99 -18.14
C ASP A 108 -17.84 -7.10 -19.16
N LYS A 109 -18.34 -8.26 -18.69
CA LYS A 109 -18.78 -9.37 -19.56
C LYS A 109 -20.12 -9.10 -20.24
N GLU A 110 -20.99 -8.26 -19.70
CA GLU A 110 -22.22 -7.82 -20.39
C GLU A 110 -21.93 -6.74 -21.44
N LEU A 111 -20.99 -5.84 -21.19
CA LEU A 111 -20.62 -4.77 -22.13
C LEU A 111 -19.87 -5.29 -23.37
N LEU A 112 -19.09 -6.38 -23.23
CA LEU A 112 -18.40 -7.03 -24.34
C LEU A 112 -19.34 -7.79 -25.30
N VAL A 113 -20.58 -8.11 -24.88
CA VAL A 113 -21.56 -8.81 -25.74
C VAL A 113 -22.31 -7.84 -26.67
N THR A 114 -22.27 -6.53 -26.41
CA THR A 114 -23.01 -5.54 -27.20
C THR A 114 -22.20 -4.85 -28.30
N TYR A 115 -20.92 -5.19 -28.46
CA TYR A 115 -20.01 -4.55 -29.43
C TYR A 115 -19.57 -5.46 -30.60
N ASP A 116 -20.35 -6.49 -30.94
CA ASP A 116 -20.23 -7.18 -32.24
C ASP A 116 -21.02 -6.42 -33.33
N LEU A 117 -20.59 -5.19 -33.64
CA LEU A 117 -21.05 -4.49 -34.85
C LEU A 117 -20.03 -4.71 -35.98
N PRO A 118 -20.47 -5.15 -37.17
CA PRO A 118 -19.57 -5.45 -38.29
C PRO A 118 -18.96 -4.14 -38.80
N TYR A 119 -17.64 -4.14 -38.95
CA TYR A 119 -16.91 -3.05 -39.59
C TYR A 119 -17.01 -3.28 -41.10
N ASP A 120 -17.79 -2.44 -41.79
CA ASP A 120 -17.73 -2.26 -43.25
C ASP A 120 -16.46 -1.49 -43.66
#